data_AF-A0A918R486-F1
#
_entry.id   AF-A0A918R486-F1
#
_cell.length_a   1.000
_cell.length_b   1.000
_cell.length_c   1.000
_cell.angle_alpha   90.00
_cell.angle_beta   90.00
_cell.angle_gamma   90.00
#
_symmetry.space_group_name_H-M   'P 1'
#
loop_
_entity.id
_entity.type
_entity.pdbx_description
1 polymer ?
#
loop_
_entity_poly.entity_id
_entity_poly.type
_entity_poly.pdbx_seq_one_letter_code
_entity_poly.pdbx_strand_id
1 'polypeptide(L)'
;MLQNTPHFVLAVLAAWKAGAVVVPLNPTYKAGEIGHVLRDSGATALVCDGRAWSAYVREAAAGSAVRAVPTARDRDFQTRDDPRVLPPDPDPAPAPTDAAPATPATPATPDPAEIAVRGPQVVPGYWGLPDESAAAFPDGELRTGDVGFMDADGWLYVVDRTKDMISASGFKVWPREVEDVLHTHPAVREAAVVGVPDPYRGETVKAYVSLLPGTSVEPAELSAYCAARIAAYKYPRQVEILPVLPKTTSGKILRRELRDRG
;
A
#
# COMPACT_ATOMS: atom_id res chain seq x y z
N MET A 1 5.96 -12.64 -10.09
CA MET A 1 5.15 -11.48 -10.52
C MET A 1 3.67 -11.79 -10.37
N LEU A 2 3.16 -11.70 -9.13
CA LEU A 2 1.76 -11.92 -8.78
C LEU A 2 1.21 -10.64 -8.17
N GLN A 3 -0.09 -10.38 -8.30
CA GLN A 3 -0.77 -9.32 -7.54
C GLN A 3 -0.80 -9.67 -6.04
N ASN A 4 -1.25 -8.71 -5.21
CA ASN A 4 -1.45 -8.88 -3.77
C ASN A 4 -2.54 -9.94 -3.48
N THR A 5 -2.13 -11.21 -3.53
CA THR A 5 -2.99 -12.40 -3.55
C THR A 5 -2.40 -13.47 -2.64
N PRO A 6 -3.19 -14.42 -2.11
CA PRO A 6 -2.67 -15.52 -1.29
C PRO A 6 -1.59 -16.34 -2.01
N HIS A 7 -1.68 -16.46 -3.35
CA HIS A 7 -0.67 -17.09 -4.20
C HIS A 7 0.73 -16.51 -4.02
N PHE A 8 0.86 -15.19 -3.79
CA PHE A 8 2.18 -14.59 -3.58
C PHE A 8 2.84 -15.13 -2.32
N VAL A 9 2.12 -15.13 -1.19
CA VAL A 9 2.63 -15.65 0.09
C VAL A 9 2.96 -17.14 -0.02
N LEU A 10 2.08 -17.93 -0.64
CA LEU A 10 2.31 -19.36 -0.84
C LEU A 10 3.52 -19.65 -1.74
N ALA A 11 3.70 -18.89 -2.82
CA ALA A 11 4.85 -19.03 -3.72
C ALA A 11 6.17 -18.66 -3.02
N VAL A 12 6.18 -17.61 -2.20
CA VAL A 12 7.34 -17.21 -1.39
C VAL A 12 7.71 -18.31 -0.39
N LEU A 13 6.73 -18.82 0.37
CA LEU A 13 6.95 -19.89 1.35
C LEU A 13 7.39 -21.20 0.69
N ALA A 14 6.83 -21.54 -0.47
CA ALA A 14 7.24 -22.72 -1.24
C ALA A 14 8.67 -22.60 -1.78
N ALA A 15 9.05 -21.42 -2.29
CA ALA A 15 10.41 -21.14 -2.75
C ALA A 15 11.42 -21.28 -1.61
N TRP A 16 11.17 -20.68 -0.44
CA TRP A 16 12.05 -20.82 0.72
C TRP A 16 12.14 -22.26 1.23
N LYS A 17 11.02 -23.02 1.26
CA LYS A 17 11.04 -24.46 1.60
C LYS A 17 11.85 -25.30 0.59
N ALA A 18 11.95 -24.86 -0.66
CA ALA A 18 12.78 -25.47 -1.69
C ALA A 18 14.24 -24.97 -1.68
N GLY A 19 14.64 -24.10 -0.74
CA GLY A 19 15.96 -23.50 -0.68
C GLY A 19 16.24 -22.44 -1.77
N ALA A 20 15.20 -21.94 -2.44
CA ALA A 20 15.32 -20.95 -3.50
C ALA A 20 15.30 -19.51 -2.95
N VAL A 21 16.10 -18.64 -3.58
CA VAL A 21 16.07 -17.20 -3.35
C VAL A 21 14.92 -16.58 -4.15
N VAL A 22 14.13 -15.71 -3.51
CA VAL A 22 12.99 -15.03 -4.15
C VAL A 22 13.41 -13.66 -4.65
N VAL A 23 13.17 -13.39 -5.93
CA VAL A 23 13.30 -12.06 -6.55
C VAL A 23 11.91 -11.48 -6.77
N PRO A 24 11.43 -10.54 -5.93
CA PRO A 24 10.11 -9.95 -6.10
C PRO A 24 10.08 -9.03 -7.34
N LEU A 25 9.06 -9.19 -8.17
CA LEU A 25 8.83 -8.38 -9.36
C LEU A 25 7.50 -7.63 -9.21
N ASN A 26 7.54 -6.31 -9.39
CA ASN A 26 6.35 -5.46 -9.41
C ASN A 26 5.45 -5.85 -10.60
N PRO A 27 4.17 -6.21 -10.39
CA PRO A 27 3.24 -6.54 -11.48
C PRO A 27 3.03 -5.44 -12.53
N THR A 28 3.30 -4.17 -12.20
CA THR A 28 3.12 -3.06 -13.16
C THR A 28 4.25 -2.89 -14.17
N TYR A 29 5.37 -3.62 -13.99
CA TYR A 29 6.52 -3.53 -14.89
C TYR A 29 6.17 -3.94 -16.33
N LYS A 30 6.82 -3.27 -17.28
CA LYS A 30 6.71 -3.52 -18.73
C LYS A 30 7.70 -4.60 -19.16
N ALA A 31 7.49 -5.16 -20.35
CA ALA A 31 8.26 -6.30 -20.85
C ALA A 31 9.78 -6.08 -20.82
N GLY A 32 10.27 -4.88 -21.16
CA GLY A 32 11.70 -4.55 -21.10
C GLY A 32 12.29 -4.60 -19.69
N GLU A 33 11.58 -4.06 -18.69
CA GLU A 33 11.99 -4.06 -17.27
C GLU A 33 12.02 -5.49 -16.73
N ILE A 34 10.98 -6.28 -17.02
CA ILE A 34 10.90 -7.70 -16.63
C ILE A 34 12.05 -8.49 -17.24
N GLY A 35 12.28 -8.37 -18.54
CA GLY A 35 13.35 -9.08 -19.23
C GLY A 35 14.74 -8.71 -18.73
N HIS A 36 14.96 -7.45 -18.32
CA HIS A 36 16.20 -7.03 -17.67
C HIS A 36 16.41 -7.76 -16.34
N VAL A 37 15.44 -7.70 -15.41
CA VAL A 37 15.59 -8.35 -14.08
C VAL A 37 15.72 -9.86 -14.19
N LEU A 38 15.00 -10.52 -15.11
CA LEU A 38 15.11 -11.97 -15.32
C LEU A 38 16.48 -12.42 -15.84
N ARG A 39 17.18 -11.57 -16.61
CA ARG A 39 18.55 -11.84 -17.07
C ARG A 39 19.58 -11.53 -15.99
N ASP A 40 19.45 -10.39 -15.34
CA ASP A 40 20.37 -9.91 -14.29
C ASP A 40 20.38 -10.87 -13.08
N SER A 41 19.21 -11.25 -12.58
CA SER A 41 19.08 -12.17 -11.44
C SER A 41 19.35 -13.65 -11.78
N GLY A 42 19.52 -14.00 -13.06
CA GLY A 42 19.68 -15.39 -13.51
C GLY A 42 18.50 -16.32 -13.17
N ALA A 43 17.30 -15.77 -12.94
CA ALA A 43 16.14 -16.52 -12.44
C ALA A 43 15.79 -17.73 -13.33
N THR A 44 15.70 -18.91 -12.73
CA THR A 44 15.39 -20.18 -13.43
C THR A 44 13.92 -20.56 -13.39
N ALA A 45 13.14 -19.94 -12.52
CA ALA A 45 11.69 -20.11 -12.41
C ALA A 45 10.98 -18.76 -12.22
N LEU A 46 9.76 -18.65 -12.76
CA LEU A 46 8.93 -17.45 -12.65
C LEU A 46 7.49 -17.80 -12.28
N VAL A 47 7.07 -17.48 -11.06
CA VAL A 47 5.65 -17.59 -10.68
C VAL A 47 4.92 -16.31 -11.08
N CYS A 48 3.85 -16.39 -11.87
CA CYS A 48 3.11 -15.20 -12.33
C CYS A 48 1.61 -15.43 -12.57
N ASP A 49 0.84 -14.35 -12.74
CA ASP A 49 -0.57 -14.46 -13.16
C ASP A 49 -0.66 -14.98 -14.61
N GLY A 50 -1.62 -15.88 -14.86
CA GLY A 50 -1.86 -16.45 -16.18
C GLY A 50 -2.33 -15.45 -17.25
N ARG A 51 -3.00 -14.34 -16.91
CA ARG A 51 -3.36 -13.29 -17.89
C ARG A 51 -2.08 -12.55 -18.32
N ALA A 52 -1.24 -12.14 -17.36
CA ALA A 52 0.05 -11.49 -17.61
C ALA A 52 1.01 -12.39 -18.41
N TRP A 53 1.06 -13.69 -18.10
CA TRP A 53 1.84 -14.68 -18.86
C TRP A 53 1.47 -14.69 -20.35
N SER A 54 0.19 -14.86 -20.65
CA SER A 54 -0.32 -14.89 -22.02
C SER A 54 -0.17 -13.54 -22.75
N ALA A 55 -0.26 -12.42 -22.04
CA ALA A 55 -0.33 -11.09 -22.66
C ALA A 55 1.03 -10.45 -22.96
N TYR A 56 2.04 -10.59 -22.09
CA TYR A 56 3.34 -9.91 -22.28
C TYR A 56 4.55 -10.56 -21.58
N VAL A 57 4.34 -11.27 -20.47
CA VAL A 57 5.46 -11.81 -19.67
C VAL A 57 6.18 -12.95 -20.40
N ARG A 58 5.47 -13.73 -21.24
CA ARG A 58 6.08 -14.78 -22.05
C ARG A 58 7.13 -14.25 -23.03
N GLU A 59 6.88 -13.10 -23.65
CA GLU A 59 7.84 -12.44 -24.53
C GLU A 59 8.98 -11.82 -23.72
N ALA A 60 8.66 -11.16 -22.60
CA ALA A 60 9.67 -10.58 -21.69
C ALA A 60 10.67 -11.61 -21.14
N ALA A 61 10.21 -12.85 -20.90
CA ALA A 61 11.04 -13.96 -20.44
C ALA A 61 11.86 -14.64 -21.56
N ALA A 62 11.63 -14.31 -22.84
CA ALA A 62 12.38 -14.88 -23.94
C ALA A 62 13.87 -14.46 -23.85
N GLY A 63 14.78 -15.44 -23.99
CA GLY A 63 16.22 -15.21 -23.82
C GLY A 63 16.67 -15.00 -22.36
N SER A 64 15.85 -15.36 -21.37
CA SER A 64 16.26 -15.45 -19.96
C SER A 64 16.63 -16.88 -19.56
N ALA A 65 17.09 -17.07 -18.32
CA ALA A 65 17.40 -18.40 -17.77
C ALA A 65 16.16 -19.20 -17.30
N VAL A 66 14.95 -18.61 -17.41
CA VAL A 66 13.69 -19.18 -16.92
C VAL A 66 13.29 -20.43 -17.71
N ARG A 67 13.05 -21.53 -16.98
CA ARG A 67 12.66 -22.85 -17.53
C ARG A 67 11.32 -23.35 -16.99
N ALA A 68 10.94 -22.93 -15.79
CA ALA A 68 9.68 -23.29 -15.16
C ALA A 68 8.82 -22.04 -14.91
N VAL A 69 7.54 -22.08 -15.32
CA VAL A 69 6.61 -20.95 -15.14
C VAL A 69 5.30 -21.44 -14.54
N PRO A 70 5.23 -21.63 -13.21
CA PRO A 70 3.95 -21.85 -12.53
C PRO A 70 3.08 -20.61 -12.68
N THR A 71 1.89 -20.77 -13.25
CA THR A 71 0.90 -19.69 -13.34
C THR A 71 -0.19 -19.86 -12.29
N ALA A 72 -0.68 -18.75 -11.76
CA ALA A 72 -1.82 -18.71 -10.85
C ALA A 72 -2.91 -17.78 -11.39
N ARG A 73 -4.12 -17.88 -10.84
CA ARG A 73 -5.28 -17.02 -11.09
C ARG A 73 -5.92 -16.62 -9.77
N ASP A 74 -6.50 -15.44 -9.72
CA ASP A 74 -7.25 -14.98 -8.55
C ASP A 74 -8.42 -15.92 -8.18
N ARG A 75 -8.93 -16.67 -9.16
CA ARG A 75 -10.00 -17.67 -9.00
C ARG A 75 -9.56 -19.04 -8.46
N ASP A 76 -8.25 -19.36 -8.37
CA ASP A 76 -7.81 -20.70 -7.95
C ASP A 76 -8.15 -21.02 -6.48
N PHE A 77 -8.44 -19.99 -5.65
CA PHE A 77 -8.97 -20.13 -4.29
C PHE A 77 -10.47 -19.79 -4.17
N GLN A 78 -11.16 -19.57 -5.29
CA GLN A 78 -12.60 -19.28 -5.30
C GLN A 78 -13.40 -20.56 -5.05
N THR A 79 -13.59 -20.90 -3.78
CA THR A 79 -14.39 -22.04 -3.32
C THR A 79 -15.90 -21.77 -3.30
N ARG A 80 -16.32 -20.55 -3.66
CA ARG A 80 -17.72 -20.13 -3.84
C ARG A 80 -17.82 -19.24 -5.08
N ASP A 81 -18.68 -19.60 -6.02
CA ASP A 81 -18.96 -18.81 -7.23
C ASP A 81 -19.81 -17.57 -6.91
N ASP A 82 -19.23 -16.62 -6.16
CA ASP A 82 -19.78 -15.28 -5.98
C ASP A 82 -19.32 -14.34 -7.12
N PRO A 83 -20.22 -13.90 -8.02
CA PRO A 83 -19.87 -13.06 -9.17
C PRO A 83 -19.54 -11.61 -8.78
N ARG A 84 -19.67 -11.23 -7.50
CA ARG A 84 -19.35 -9.88 -7.00
C ARG A 84 -17.87 -9.72 -6.63
N VAL A 85 -17.17 -10.82 -6.36
CA VAL A 85 -15.78 -10.81 -5.86
C VAL A 85 -14.75 -10.68 -6.99
N LEU A 86 -15.00 -11.36 -8.11
CA LEU A 86 -14.21 -11.27 -9.34
C LEU A 86 -15.18 -11.24 -10.53
N PRO A 87 -15.05 -10.29 -11.48
CA PRO A 87 -15.97 -10.18 -12.59
C PRO A 87 -15.90 -11.41 -13.51
N PRO A 88 -17.03 -11.89 -14.05
CA PRO A 88 -17.04 -12.97 -15.04
C PRO A 88 -16.47 -12.51 -16.39
N ASP A 89 -16.02 -13.45 -17.21
CA ASP A 89 -15.87 -13.23 -18.66
C ASP A 89 -17.29 -13.11 -19.29
N PRO A 90 -17.46 -12.43 -20.44
CA PRO A 90 -18.76 -11.85 -20.82
C PRO A 90 -19.78 -12.84 -21.43
N ASP A 91 -20.78 -13.25 -20.64
CA ASP A 91 -22.22 -13.38 -21.01
C ASP A 91 -23.09 -13.63 -19.73
N PRO A 92 -24.45 -13.51 -19.73
CA PRO A 92 -25.11 -12.85 -18.61
C PRO A 92 -26.21 -13.62 -17.82
N ALA A 93 -26.34 -13.21 -16.54
CA ALA A 93 -27.55 -13.24 -15.67
C ALA A 93 -28.08 -14.60 -15.15
N PRO A 94 -28.83 -14.65 -14.01
CA PRO A 94 -29.40 -13.54 -13.22
C PRO A 94 -28.94 -13.43 -11.73
N ALA A 95 -29.40 -12.37 -11.06
CA ALA A 95 -29.23 -12.03 -9.63
C ALA A 95 -30.34 -12.67 -8.74
N PRO A 96 -30.36 -12.56 -7.38
CA PRO A 96 -29.54 -11.73 -6.45
C PRO A 96 -28.84 -12.60 -5.34
N THR A 97 -28.45 -12.20 -4.11
CA THR A 97 -28.81 -11.08 -3.19
C THR A 97 -27.74 -10.83 -2.09
N ASP A 98 -27.93 -9.75 -1.35
CA ASP A 98 -27.56 -9.44 0.06
C ASP A 98 -26.11 -9.25 0.57
N ALA A 99 -26.04 -8.18 1.38
CA ALA A 99 -25.16 -7.81 2.49
C ALA A 99 -23.63 -7.90 2.33
N ALA A 100 -22.99 -6.72 2.26
CA ALA A 100 -21.62 -6.56 2.77
C ALA A 100 -21.64 -6.51 4.31
N PRO A 101 -20.67 -7.12 5.02
CA PRO A 101 -20.59 -7.05 6.47
C PRO A 101 -20.21 -5.63 6.94
N ALA A 102 -20.83 -5.17 8.01
CA ALA A 102 -20.52 -3.88 8.61
C ALA A 102 -19.16 -3.89 9.34
N THR A 103 -18.42 -2.79 9.23
CA THR A 103 -17.19 -2.56 10.00
C THR A 103 -17.49 -2.56 11.50
N PRO A 104 -16.83 -3.40 12.32
CA PRO A 104 -17.01 -3.37 13.77
C PRO A 104 -16.49 -2.07 14.39
N ALA A 105 -17.09 -1.64 15.50
CA ALA A 105 -16.60 -0.51 16.28
C ALA A 105 -15.24 -0.84 16.94
N THR A 106 -14.33 0.14 16.92
CA THR A 106 -12.93 -0.02 17.33
C THR A 106 -12.80 -0.33 18.84
N PRO A 107 -12.16 -1.45 19.24
CA PRO A 107 -11.62 -1.60 20.60
C PRO A 107 -10.53 -0.54 20.86
N ALA A 108 -10.02 -0.44 22.10
CA ALA A 108 -8.88 0.43 22.38
C ALA A 108 -7.63 -0.07 21.61
N THR A 109 -7.32 0.58 20.49
CA THR A 109 -6.18 0.25 19.64
C THR A 109 -4.86 0.47 20.41
N PRO A 110 -3.93 -0.50 20.41
CA PRO A 110 -2.59 -0.29 20.97
C PRO A 110 -1.86 0.86 20.26
N ASP A 111 -0.98 1.57 20.99
CA ASP A 111 -0.20 2.67 20.43
C ASP A 111 0.65 2.18 19.23
N PRO A 112 0.50 2.76 18.02
CA PRO A 112 1.25 2.32 16.86
C PRO A 112 2.77 2.54 17.01
N ALA A 113 3.54 1.50 16.73
CA ALA A 113 4.99 1.46 16.78
C ALA A 113 5.58 1.06 15.41
N GLU A 114 6.88 1.26 15.22
CA GLU A 114 7.54 0.80 13.99
C GLU A 114 7.56 -0.74 13.93
N ILE A 115 7.22 -1.28 12.77
CA ILE A 115 7.24 -2.71 12.49
C ILE A 115 8.70 -3.12 12.21
N ALA A 116 9.24 -3.94 13.11
CA ALA A 116 10.55 -4.56 12.96
C ALA A 116 10.41 -6.04 12.58
N VAL A 117 11.30 -6.55 11.73
CA VAL A 117 11.26 -7.93 11.23
C VAL A 117 12.62 -8.60 11.39
N ARG A 118 12.63 -9.77 12.03
CA ARG A 118 13.80 -10.62 12.22
C ARG A 118 13.50 -12.04 11.72
N GLY A 119 14.47 -12.68 11.06
CA GLY A 119 14.33 -14.06 10.57
C GLY A 119 15.15 -14.32 9.30
N PRO A 120 15.18 -15.58 8.80
CA PRO A 120 15.98 -15.98 7.64
C PRO A 120 15.57 -15.30 6.32
N GLN A 121 14.38 -14.69 6.27
CA GLN A 121 13.88 -13.90 5.15
C GLN A 121 14.49 -12.49 5.05
N VAL A 122 15.19 -12.03 6.09
CA VAL A 122 15.77 -10.68 6.14
C VAL A 122 17.09 -10.66 5.38
N VAL A 123 17.19 -9.77 4.38
CA VAL A 123 18.42 -9.56 3.60
C VAL A 123 19.52 -8.94 4.47
N PRO A 124 20.82 -9.17 4.19
CA PRO A 124 21.90 -8.66 5.04
C PRO A 124 22.13 -7.15 4.94
N GLY A 125 21.51 -6.47 3.96
CA GLY A 125 21.66 -5.03 3.75
C GLY A 125 21.28 -4.60 2.34
N TYR A 126 21.48 -3.31 2.06
CA TYR A 126 21.38 -2.71 0.73
C TYR A 126 22.71 -2.82 -0.02
N TRP A 127 22.65 -3.12 -1.32
CA TRP A 127 23.84 -3.25 -2.15
C TRP A 127 24.60 -1.93 -2.29
N GLY A 128 25.88 -1.91 -1.93
CA GLY A 128 26.76 -0.74 -2.05
C GLY A 128 26.49 0.40 -1.08
N LEU A 129 25.60 0.21 -0.09
CA LEU A 129 25.10 1.25 0.82
C LEU A 129 25.27 0.80 2.29
N PRO A 130 26.51 0.82 2.83
CA PRO A 130 26.81 0.22 4.14
C PRO A 130 26.19 1.01 5.31
N ASP A 131 26.15 2.33 5.24
CA ASP A 131 25.63 3.18 6.32
C ASP A 131 24.10 3.08 6.41
N GLU A 132 23.41 3.09 5.26
CA GLU A 132 21.97 2.84 5.18
C GLU A 132 21.61 1.40 5.59
N SER A 133 22.50 0.44 5.33
CA SER A 133 22.35 -0.94 5.81
C SER A 133 22.46 -1.00 7.33
N ALA A 134 23.46 -0.36 7.94
CA ALA A 134 23.61 -0.32 9.39
C ALA A 134 22.40 0.38 10.07
N ALA A 135 21.85 1.43 9.45
CA ALA A 135 20.69 2.16 9.96
C ALA A 135 19.36 1.38 9.82
N ALA A 136 19.18 0.63 8.73
CA ALA A 136 17.94 -0.11 8.46
C ALA A 136 17.92 -1.54 9.01
N PHE A 137 19.09 -2.13 9.27
CA PHE A 137 19.25 -3.51 9.75
C PHE A 137 20.03 -3.61 11.09
N PRO A 138 19.75 -2.77 12.11
CA PRO A 138 20.46 -2.84 13.39
C PRO A 138 20.36 -4.25 13.99
N ASP A 139 21.50 -4.80 14.40
CA ASP A 139 21.63 -6.16 14.92
C ASP A 139 20.99 -7.26 14.06
N GLY A 140 20.88 -7.05 12.73
CA GLY A 140 20.27 -8.00 11.79
C GLY A 140 18.74 -8.02 11.79
N GLU A 141 18.09 -6.97 12.29
CA GLU A 141 16.65 -6.78 12.29
C GLU A 141 16.25 -5.64 11.36
N LEU A 142 15.40 -5.94 10.38
CA LEU A 142 14.89 -4.96 9.43
C LEU A 142 13.89 -4.03 10.12
N ARG A 143 14.28 -2.78 10.29
CA ARG A 143 13.37 -1.66 10.57
C ARG A 143 12.71 -1.23 9.27
N THR A 144 11.45 -1.60 9.09
CA THR A 144 10.72 -1.41 7.81
C THR A 144 10.44 0.06 7.48
N GLY A 145 10.43 0.94 8.50
CA GLY A 145 9.86 2.27 8.43
C GLY A 145 8.35 2.31 8.22
N ASP A 146 7.67 1.16 8.26
CA ASP A 146 6.21 1.05 8.36
C ASP A 146 5.83 1.02 9.85
N VAL A 147 4.68 1.61 10.18
CA VAL A 147 4.16 1.74 11.53
C VAL A 147 2.87 0.96 11.65
N GLY A 148 2.68 0.27 12.75
CA GLY A 148 1.50 -0.55 12.98
C GLY A 148 1.32 -0.96 14.44
N PHE A 149 0.29 -1.76 14.68
CA PHE A 149 0.02 -2.40 15.96
C PHE A 149 -0.45 -3.84 15.73
N MET A 150 -0.36 -4.67 16.76
CA MET A 150 -0.88 -6.04 16.75
C MET A 150 -2.05 -6.14 17.72
N ASP A 151 -3.16 -6.77 17.31
CA ASP A 151 -4.29 -7.02 18.20
C ASP A 151 -4.07 -8.25 19.10
N ALA A 152 -5.06 -8.55 19.95
CA ALA A 152 -5.00 -9.67 20.89
C ALA A 152 -5.02 -11.06 20.21
N ASP A 153 -5.51 -11.14 18.96
CA ASP A 153 -5.56 -12.36 18.15
C ASP A 153 -4.30 -12.54 17.29
N GLY A 154 -3.38 -11.58 17.31
CA GLY A 154 -2.10 -11.62 16.61
C GLY A 154 -2.12 -11.00 15.20
N TRP A 155 -3.20 -10.31 14.80
CA TRP A 155 -3.26 -9.62 13.51
C TRP A 155 -2.45 -8.34 13.54
N LEU A 156 -1.56 -8.18 12.56
CA LEU A 156 -0.74 -6.97 12.38
C LEU A 156 -1.45 -5.99 11.45
N TYR A 157 -1.71 -4.78 11.95
CA TYR A 157 -2.33 -3.69 11.20
C TYR A 157 -1.28 -2.65 10.84
N VAL A 158 -1.05 -2.42 9.55
CA VAL A 158 -0.16 -1.36 9.05
C VAL A 158 -0.95 -0.05 8.96
N VAL A 159 -0.49 0.97 9.67
CA VAL A 159 -1.12 2.28 9.81
C VAL A 159 -0.50 3.30 8.85
N ASP A 160 0.83 3.52 8.90
CA ASP A 160 1.48 4.55 8.07
C ASP A 160 3.01 4.34 7.98
N ARG A 161 3.76 5.36 7.53
CA ARG A 161 5.23 5.40 7.50
C ARG A 161 5.80 6.28 8.61
N THR A 162 6.89 5.84 9.24
CA THR A 162 7.63 6.62 10.27
C THR A 162 8.03 8.02 9.78
N LYS A 163 8.47 8.12 8.51
CA LYS A 163 8.91 9.37 7.85
C LYS A 163 7.80 10.32 7.38
N ASP A 164 6.55 9.87 7.42
CA ASP A 164 5.38 10.66 7.03
C ASP A 164 4.55 11.11 8.25
N MET A 165 4.89 10.63 9.45
CA MET A 165 4.38 11.11 10.74
C MET A 165 4.55 12.62 10.89
N ILE A 166 3.49 13.29 11.32
CA ILE A 166 3.46 14.74 11.61
C ILE A 166 3.59 14.94 13.13
N SER A 167 4.51 15.81 13.55
CA SER A 167 4.76 16.17 14.95
C SER A 167 4.03 17.47 15.31
N ALA A 168 2.77 17.36 15.69
CA ALA A 168 1.89 18.51 15.89
C ALA A 168 1.70 18.83 17.39
N SER A 169 2.44 19.82 17.90
CA SER A 169 2.53 20.15 19.34
C SER A 169 3.06 19.00 20.20
N GLY A 170 3.97 18.19 19.65
CA GLY A 170 4.50 16.98 20.30
C GLY A 170 3.59 15.74 20.23
N PHE A 171 2.37 15.88 19.72
CA PHE A 171 1.50 14.74 19.43
C PHE A 171 1.84 14.15 18.06
N LYS A 172 1.96 12.82 18.00
CA LYS A 172 2.12 12.10 16.73
C LYS A 172 0.77 12.07 16.00
N VAL A 173 0.75 12.55 14.77
CA VAL A 173 -0.39 12.41 13.85
C VAL A 173 0.05 11.60 12.64
N TRP A 174 -0.67 10.51 12.38
CA TRP A 174 -0.46 9.68 11.20
C TRP A 174 -1.34 10.21 10.07
N PRO A 175 -0.77 10.68 8.93
CA PRO A 175 -1.54 11.14 7.78
C PRO A 175 -2.69 10.20 7.40
N ARG A 176 -2.45 8.88 7.41
CA ARG A 176 -3.42 7.87 7.04
C ARG A 176 -4.70 7.92 7.87
N GLU A 177 -4.60 8.16 9.17
CA GLU A 177 -5.77 8.26 10.06
C GLU A 177 -6.68 9.43 9.68
N VAL A 178 -6.08 10.54 9.24
CA VAL A 178 -6.81 11.72 8.76
C VAL A 178 -7.36 11.51 7.36
N GLU A 179 -6.58 10.86 6.48
CA GLU A 179 -7.02 10.46 5.15
C GLU A 179 -8.23 9.51 5.21
N ASP A 180 -8.21 8.49 6.07
CA ASP A 180 -9.32 7.52 6.18
C ASP A 180 -10.62 8.19 6.63
N VAL A 181 -10.55 9.17 7.55
CA VAL A 181 -11.73 10.00 7.90
C VAL A 181 -12.21 10.82 6.71
N LEU A 182 -11.31 11.47 5.97
CA LEU A 182 -11.67 12.25 4.77
C LEU A 182 -12.32 11.37 3.70
N HIS A 183 -11.87 10.14 3.49
CA HIS A 183 -12.47 9.20 2.52
C HIS A 183 -13.89 8.73 2.93
N THR A 184 -14.33 8.93 4.18
CA THR A 184 -15.74 8.71 4.55
C THR A 184 -16.68 9.86 4.13
N HIS A 185 -16.14 11.01 3.72
CA HIS A 185 -16.95 12.16 3.33
C HIS A 185 -17.53 11.98 1.90
N PRO A 186 -18.85 12.14 1.67
CA PRO A 186 -19.50 11.76 0.42
C PRO A 186 -19.09 12.58 -0.82
N ALA A 187 -18.41 13.72 -0.64
CA ALA A 187 -17.84 14.50 -1.75
C ALA A 187 -16.37 14.15 -2.09
N VAL A 188 -15.66 13.41 -1.22
CA VAL A 188 -14.22 13.16 -1.38
C VAL A 188 -13.99 12.00 -2.34
N ARG A 189 -13.16 12.22 -3.35
CA ARG A 189 -12.67 11.18 -4.27
C ARG A 189 -11.33 10.62 -3.80
N GLU A 190 -10.40 11.51 -3.47
CA GLU A 190 -9.07 11.17 -2.97
C GLU A 190 -8.61 12.24 -1.99
N ALA A 191 -8.00 11.83 -0.88
CA ALA A 191 -7.35 12.70 0.08
C ALA A 191 -5.87 12.33 0.24
N ALA A 192 -5.03 13.35 0.46
CA ALA A 192 -3.63 13.20 0.81
C ALA A 192 -3.26 14.19 1.91
N VAL A 193 -2.69 13.68 3.00
CA VAL A 193 -2.36 14.50 4.17
C VAL A 193 -0.84 14.59 4.33
N VAL A 194 -0.37 15.79 4.70
CA VAL A 194 1.05 16.08 4.96
C VAL A 194 1.19 17.02 6.17
N GLY A 195 2.36 16.96 6.81
CA GLY A 195 2.81 17.98 7.74
C GLY A 195 3.31 19.20 6.97
N VAL A 196 2.93 20.39 7.44
CA VAL A 196 3.50 21.68 7.02
C VAL A 196 3.98 22.47 8.25
N PRO A 197 4.99 23.34 8.15
CA PRO A 197 5.51 24.10 9.28
C PRO A 197 4.44 24.95 9.97
N ASP A 198 4.47 24.98 11.31
CA ASP A 198 3.56 25.79 12.13
C ASP A 198 4.36 26.52 13.24
N PRO A 199 4.34 27.87 13.31
CA PRO A 199 5.15 28.64 14.25
C PRO A 199 4.91 28.33 15.73
N TYR A 200 3.76 27.75 16.09
CA TYR A 200 3.40 27.42 17.47
C TYR A 200 3.42 25.91 17.73
N ARG A 201 3.03 25.10 16.74
CA ARG A 201 2.90 23.64 16.87
C ARG A 201 4.14 22.86 16.41
N GLY A 202 5.11 23.51 15.78
CA GLY A 202 6.21 22.86 15.06
C GLY A 202 5.75 22.44 13.67
N GLU A 203 4.81 21.49 13.61
CA GLU A 203 4.08 21.15 12.40
C GLU A 203 2.56 21.20 12.63
N THR A 204 1.81 21.34 11.53
CA THR A 204 0.36 21.22 11.53
C THR A 204 -0.11 20.42 10.33
N VAL A 205 -1.34 19.92 10.41
CA VAL A 205 -1.89 18.98 9.43
C VAL A 205 -2.52 19.77 8.28
N LYS A 206 -2.00 19.59 7.06
CA LYS A 206 -2.60 20.08 5.81
C LYS A 206 -3.14 18.90 5.00
N ALA A 207 -4.39 19.00 4.56
CA ALA A 207 -5.02 18.04 3.66
C ALA A 207 -5.16 18.62 2.25
N TYR A 208 -4.77 17.85 1.24
CA TYR A 208 -5.08 18.10 -0.15
C TYR A 208 -6.15 17.10 -0.60
N VAL A 209 -7.22 17.60 -1.19
CA VAL A 209 -8.42 16.81 -1.50
C VAL A 209 -8.81 17.01 -2.95
N SER A 210 -9.17 15.93 -3.64
CA SER A 210 -9.90 16.00 -4.90
C SER A 210 -11.31 15.44 -4.72
N LEU A 211 -12.28 16.02 -5.43
CA LEU A 211 -13.69 15.75 -5.25
C LEU A 211 -14.24 14.75 -6.28
N LEU A 212 -15.38 14.14 -5.96
CA LEU A 212 -16.14 13.34 -6.91
C LEU A 212 -16.78 14.25 -7.98
N PRO A 213 -16.87 13.79 -9.25
CA PRO A 213 -17.50 14.57 -10.31
C PRO A 213 -18.93 15.00 -9.93
N GLY A 214 -19.25 16.28 -10.14
CA GLY A 214 -20.56 16.86 -9.81
C GLY A 214 -20.78 17.17 -8.32
N THR A 215 -19.77 17.01 -7.46
CA THR A 215 -19.83 17.41 -6.05
C THR A 215 -19.02 18.69 -5.78
N SER A 216 -19.43 19.44 -4.76
CA SER A 216 -18.75 20.63 -4.26
C SER A 216 -18.85 20.66 -2.74
N VAL A 217 -17.77 21.02 -2.06
CA VAL A 217 -17.70 21.13 -0.60
C VAL A 217 -16.71 22.23 -0.25
N GLU A 218 -16.95 22.99 0.81
CA GLU A 218 -16.01 24.03 1.25
C GLU A 218 -14.85 23.42 2.06
N PRO A 219 -13.60 23.93 1.94
CA PRO A 219 -12.47 23.42 2.70
C PRO A 219 -12.69 23.42 4.22
N ALA A 220 -13.43 24.41 4.73
CA ALA A 220 -13.80 24.51 6.14
C ALA A 220 -14.76 23.40 6.60
N GLU A 221 -15.65 22.93 5.72
CA GLU A 221 -16.58 21.83 6.02
C GLU A 221 -15.82 20.50 6.17
N LEU A 222 -14.84 20.23 5.31
CA LEU A 222 -13.97 19.05 5.42
C LEU A 222 -13.14 19.07 6.72
N SER A 223 -12.65 20.23 7.13
CA SER A 223 -11.95 20.41 8.40
C SER A 223 -12.87 20.14 9.60
N ALA A 224 -14.08 20.71 9.60
CA ALA A 224 -15.09 20.49 10.64
C ALA A 224 -15.58 19.03 10.70
N TYR A 225 -15.78 18.40 9.54
CA TYR A 225 -16.16 16.99 9.42
C TYR A 225 -15.14 16.06 10.08
N CYS A 226 -13.85 16.36 9.91
CA CYS A 226 -12.75 15.67 10.59
C CYS A 226 -12.72 15.98 12.09
N ALA A 227 -12.84 17.26 12.48
CA ALA A 227 -12.82 17.67 13.89
C ALA A 227 -13.94 17.03 14.74
N ALA A 228 -15.06 16.63 14.13
CA ALA A 228 -16.14 15.90 14.77
C ALA A 228 -15.89 14.38 14.92
N ARG A 229 -14.81 13.83 14.35
CA ARG A 229 -14.54 12.38 14.24
C ARG A 229 -13.18 11.93 14.78
N ILE A 230 -12.19 12.82 14.82
CA ILE A 230 -10.84 12.56 15.34
C ILE A 230 -10.41 13.63 16.34
N ALA A 231 -9.44 13.29 17.18
CA ALA A 231 -8.96 14.16 18.25
C ALA A 231 -8.50 15.54 17.74
N ALA A 232 -8.70 16.58 18.56
CA ALA A 232 -8.53 17.99 18.20
C ALA A 232 -7.11 18.41 17.74
N TYR A 233 -6.10 17.55 17.96
CA TYR A 233 -4.74 17.76 17.48
C TYR A 233 -4.47 17.15 16.09
N LYS A 234 -5.32 16.21 15.63
CA LYS A 234 -5.17 15.41 14.39
C LYS A 234 -5.87 16.00 13.17
N TYR A 235 -7.00 16.70 13.33
CA TYR A 235 -7.78 17.19 12.17
C TYR A 235 -6.98 18.22 11.33
N PRO A 236 -7.23 18.30 10.01
CA PRO A 236 -6.50 19.21 9.13
C PRO A 236 -6.93 20.65 9.40
N ARG A 237 -5.99 21.50 9.84
CA ARG A 237 -6.24 22.94 10.06
C ARG A 237 -6.17 23.74 8.76
N GLN A 238 -5.56 23.15 7.73
CA GLN A 238 -5.51 23.68 6.38
C GLN A 238 -6.06 22.60 5.44
N VAL A 239 -6.96 22.99 4.54
CA VAL A 239 -7.52 22.11 3.52
C VAL A 239 -7.44 22.84 2.19
N GLU A 240 -6.93 22.17 1.16
CA GLU A 240 -6.79 22.69 -0.20
C GLU A 240 -7.45 21.73 -1.18
N ILE A 241 -8.39 22.22 -1.99
CA ILE A 241 -9.11 21.41 -2.96
C ILE A 241 -8.42 21.55 -4.32
N LEU A 242 -7.96 20.42 -4.86
CA LEU A 242 -7.27 20.31 -6.15
C LEU A 242 -8.13 19.54 -7.16
N PRO A 243 -8.12 19.90 -8.45
CA PRO A 243 -8.82 19.13 -9.49
C PRO A 243 -8.36 17.66 -9.56
N VAL A 244 -7.06 17.43 -9.39
CA VAL A 244 -6.40 16.11 -9.37
C VAL A 244 -5.18 16.20 -8.44
N LEU A 245 -4.94 15.17 -7.62
CA LEU A 245 -3.73 15.06 -6.81
C LEU A 245 -2.53 14.57 -7.65
N PRO A 246 -1.31 15.08 -7.46
CA PRO A 246 -0.13 14.68 -8.22
C PRO A 246 0.22 13.22 -7.96
N LYS A 247 0.56 12.46 -9.01
CA LYS A 247 0.78 11.01 -8.95
C LYS A 247 1.96 10.56 -9.81
N THR A 248 2.58 9.46 -9.39
CA THR A 248 3.51 8.69 -10.23
C THR A 248 2.79 8.07 -11.43
N THR A 249 3.55 7.59 -12.42
CA THR A 249 3.06 6.73 -13.51
C THR A 249 2.39 5.44 -13.00
N SER A 250 2.70 5.00 -11.77
CA SER A 250 2.05 3.89 -11.08
C SER A 250 0.80 4.27 -10.28
N GLY A 251 0.33 5.52 -10.38
CA GLY A 251 -0.89 6.01 -9.71
C GLY A 251 -0.72 6.38 -8.23
N LYS A 252 0.48 6.25 -7.65
CA LYS A 252 0.74 6.59 -6.24
C LYS A 252 0.83 8.11 -6.08
N ILE A 253 0.11 8.65 -5.09
CA ILE A 253 0.14 10.08 -4.76
C ILE A 253 1.54 10.54 -4.35
N LEU A 254 2.01 11.62 -4.95
CA LEU A 254 3.31 12.24 -4.73
C LEU A 254 3.27 13.21 -3.53
N ARG A 255 3.20 12.64 -2.31
CA ARG A 255 3.18 13.43 -1.06
C ARG A 255 4.37 14.39 -0.88
N ARG A 256 5.51 14.19 -1.59
CA ARG A 256 6.63 15.15 -1.59
C ARG A 256 6.22 16.47 -2.23
N GLU A 257 5.67 16.44 -3.44
CA GLU A 257 5.23 17.65 -4.16
C GLU A 257 4.10 18.39 -3.44
N LEU A 258 3.29 17.67 -2.64
CA LEU A 258 2.28 18.26 -1.77
C LEU A 258 2.89 18.92 -0.52
N ARG A 259 4.03 18.43 -0.04
CA ARG A 259 4.82 19.05 1.03
C ARG A 259 5.51 20.31 0.52
N ASP A 260 6.09 20.27 -0.69
CA ASP A 260 6.76 21.41 -1.33
C ASP A 260 5.82 22.59 -1.69
N ARG A 261 4.49 22.40 -1.54
CA ARG A 261 3.42 23.37 -1.81
C ARG A 261 2.89 24.11 -0.57
N GLY A 262 3.33 23.76 0.64
CA GLY A 262 2.75 24.27 1.90
C GLY A 262 3.78 24.50 3.00
#